data_AF-A0A9P6UXT0-F1
#
_entry.id   AF-A0A9P6UXT0-F1
#
_cell.length_a   1.000
_cell.length_b   1.000
_cell.length_c   1.000
_cell.angle_alpha   90.00
_cell.angle_beta   90.00
_cell.angle_gamma   90.00
#
_symmetry.space_group_name_H-M   'P 1'
#
loop_
_entity.id
_entity.type
_entity.pdbx_description
1 polymer ?
#
loop_
_entity_poly.entity_id
_entity_poly.type
_entity_poly.pdbx_seq_one_letter_code
_entity_poly.pdbx_strand_id
1 'polypeptide(L)'
;MVNLIWTPRLERAFQKLDAISSSKAPLTSSMKTPWPNAEETQTVQEVSLLLQSKDRVFVEFDLIRRVSAMLLKYDRSTASPTDSSDASEDWVHVMIKGSAVYIPKPAPKERSPELDRIMDDVKAKLAEREYRRMISSIDYTASSNGSISSGIRQDMKELKEVKAHTIGIINVLYTGAAVFTAVYMISGHFTEDLGKRSY
;
A
#
# COMPACT_ATOMS: atom_id res chain seq x y z
N MET A 1 -12.04 -2.79 6.74
CA MET A 1 -11.72 -2.42 8.13
C MET A 1 -10.27 -1.98 8.17
N VAL A 2 -10.02 -0.69 8.33
CA VAL A 2 -8.66 -0.12 8.43
C VAL A 2 -8.35 0.07 9.90
N ASN A 3 -7.31 -0.62 10.37
CA ASN A 3 -6.86 -0.52 11.75
C ASN A 3 -5.65 0.41 11.83
N LEU A 4 -5.63 1.27 12.83
CA LEU A 4 -4.58 2.24 13.10
C LEU A 4 -3.92 1.92 14.43
N ILE A 5 -2.61 2.14 14.52
CA ILE A 5 -1.86 1.96 15.77
C ILE A 5 -2.33 2.99 16.80
N TRP A 6 -2.46 2.55 18.07
CA TRP A 6 -2.79 3.44 19.18
C TRP A 6 -1.74 4.54 19.34
N THR A 7 -2.17 5.80 19.51
CA THR A 7 -1.26 6.93 19.73
C THR A 7 -1.66 7.75 20.95
N PRO A 8 -0.72 8.47 21.60
CA PRO A 8 -1.04 9.35 22.73
C PRO A 8 -2.04 10.46 22.38
N ARG A 9 -2.12 10.86 21.11
CA ARG A 9 -3.09 11.89 20.66
C ARG A 9 -4.50 11.34 20.60
N LEU A 10 -4.66 10.12 20.09
CA LEU A 10 -5.95 9.41 20.11
C LEU A 10 -6.43 9.18 21.54
N GLU A 11 -5.54 8.79 22.45
CA GLU A 11 -5.85 8.63 23.87
C GLU A 11 -6.43 9.91 24.47
N ARG A 12 -5.81 11.08 24.24
CA ARG A 12 -6.30 12.36 24.77
C ARG A 12 -7.70 12.70 24.24
N ALA A 13 -7.93 12.51 22.96
CA ALA A 13 -9.24 12.78 22.36
C ALA A 13 -10.33 11.84 22.92
N PHE A 14 -9.99 10.57 23.17
CA PHE A 14 -10.91 9.61 23.75
C PHE A 14 -11.19 9.90 25.23
N GLN A 15 -10.17 10.31 25.99
CA GLN A 15 -10.35 10.79 27.36
C GLN A 15 -11.18 12.08 27.42
N LYS A 16 -11.00 13.00 26.46
CA LYS A 16 -11.82 14.22 26.33
C LYS A 16 -13.29 13.85 26.14
N LEU A 17 -13.59 12.88 25.26
CA LEU A 17 -14.95 12.39 25.04
C LEU A 17 -15.55 11.70 26.29
N ASP A 18 -14.77 10.85 26.97
CA ASP A 18 -15.20 10.15 28.18
C ASP A 18 -15.45 11.13 29.35
N ALA A 19 -14.62 12.17 29.46
CA ALA A 19 -14.80 13.25 30.42
C ALA A 19 -16.07 14.07 30.12
N ILE A 20 -16.33 14.41 28.85
CA ILE A 20 -17.55 15.10 28.42
C ILE A 20 -18.78 14.25 28.75
N SER A 21 -18.73 12.94 28.48
CA SER A 21 -19.82 12.01 28.79
C SER A 21 -20.05 11.83 30.30
N SER A 22 -18.98 11.78 31.09
CA SER A 22 -19.03 11.61 32.55
C SER A 22 -19.46 12.90 33.25
N SER A 23 -19.14 14.06 32.67
CA SER A 23 -19.68 15.34 33.08
C SER A 23 -21.16 15.38 32.69
N LYS A 24 -22.02 14.98 33.63
CA LYS A 24 -23.48 15.06 33.54
C LYS A 24 -23.99 16.52 33.52
N ALA A 25 -23.21 17.43 32.93
CA ALA A 25 -23.49 18.85 32.90
C ALA A 25 -24.62 19.09 31.88
N PRO A 26 -25.76 19.65 32.31
CA PRO A 26 -26.81 20.02 31.38
C PRO A 26 -26.28 21.17 30.53
N LEU A 27 -25.89 20.89 29.29
CA LEU A 27 -25.62 21.91 28.26
C LEU A 27 -26.97 22.49 27.77
N THR A 28 -27.74 23.04 28.71
CA THR A 28 -28.87 23.94 28.46
C THR A 28 -28.26 25.33 28.25
N SER A 29 -28.20 25.92 27.07
CA SER A 29 -29.35 26.48 26.37
C SER A 29 -29.10 26.73 24.87
N SER A 30 -28.03 26.17 24.30
CA SER A 30 -27.57 26.48 22.93
C SER A 30 -27.41 25.25 22.02
N MET A 31 -27.82 24.07 22.48
CA MET A 31 -27.73 22.85 21.67
C MET A 31 -28.95 22.69 20.76
N LYS A 32 -28.71 22.66 19.44
CA LYS A 32 -29.72 22.34 18.42
C LYS A 32 -30.25 20.90 18.50
N THR A 33 -29.53 20.00 19.17
CA THR A 33 -29.91 18.57 19.29
C THR A 33 -29.59 18.04 20.68
N PRO A 34 -30.50 17.30 21.33
CA PRO A 34 -30.22 16.60 22.58
C PRO A 34 -29.05 15.63 22.41
N TRP A 35 -28.15 15.58 23.39
CA TRP A 35 -27.20 14.49 23.57
C TRP A 35 -27.77 13.47 24.56
N PRO A 36 -27.49 12.16 24.45
CA PRO A 36 -26.91 11.42 23.32
C PRO A 36 -27.97 10.69 22.46
N ASN A 37 -27.70 10.56 21.16
CA ASN A 37 -28.45 9.64 20.27
C ASN A 37 -28.04 8.17 20.51
N ALA A 38 -28.86 7.21 20.07
CA ALA A 38 -28.59 5.77 20.26
C ALA A 38 -27.25 5.28 19.65
N GLU A 39 -26.83 5.87 18.54
CA GLU A 39 -25.51 5.58 17.94
C GLU A 39 -24.36 6.23 18.72
N GLU A 40 -24.62 7.39 19.35
CA GLU A 40 -23.64 8.12 20.15
C GLU A 40 -23.37 7.40 21.47
N THR A 41 -24.42 6.87 22.13
CA THR A 41 -24.24 6.05 23.33
C THR A 41 -23.42 4.79 23.04
N GLN A 42 -23.63 4.15 21.90
CA GLN A 42 -22.84 2.98 21.48
C GLN A 42 -21.36 3.35 21.31
N THR A 43 -21.06 4.47 20.64
CA THR A 43 -19.66 4.88 20.44
C THR A 43 -18.95 5.25 21.74
N VAL A 44 -19.65 5.92 22.66
CA VAL A 44 -19.11 6.24 23.98
C VAL A 44 -18.81 4.94 24.73
N GLN A 45 -19.73 3.97 24.69
CA GLN A 45 -19.50 2.66 25.31
C GLN A 45 -18.33 1.91 24.69
N GLU A 46 -18.20 1.90 23.35
CA GLU A 46 -17.05 1.31 22.64
C GLU A 46 -15.73 1.98 23.06
N VAL A 47 -15.71 3.32 23.17
CA VAL A 47 -14.53 4.08 23.61
C VAL A 47 -14.19 3.78 25.07
N SER A 48 -15.16 3.78 25.98
CA SER A 48 -14.91 3.48 27.40
C SER A 48 -14.40 2.04 27.59
N LEU A 49 -14.92 1.07 26.82
CA LEU A 49 -14.40 -0.30 26.81
C LEU A 49 -12.94 -0.37 26.31
N LEU A 50 -12.61 0.36 25.24
CA LEU A 50 -11.23 0.44 24.75
C LEU A 50 -10.30 1.12 25.77
N LEU A 51 -10.75 2.18 26.44
CA LEU A 51 -10.00 2.87 27.49
C LEU A 51 -9.79 1.99 28.74
N GLN A 52 -10.67 1.02 29.00
CA GLN A 52 -10.49 0.04 30.08
C GLN A 52 -9.59 -1.13 29.67
N SER A 53 -9.53 -1.46 28.38
CA SER A 53 -8.70 -2.55 27.88
C SER A 53 -7.20 -2.25 28.06
N LYS A 54 -6.45 -3.28 28.48
CA LYS A 54 -4.99 -3.19 28.70
C LYS A 54 -4.20 -3.39 27.39
N ASP A 55 -4.78 -4.07 26.41
CA ASP A 55 -4.16 -4.43 25.13
C ASP A 55 -4.54 -3.45 24.01
N ARG A 56 -4.29 -2.16 24.23
CA ARG A 56 -4.55 -1.10 23.24
C ARG A 56 -3.44 -1.03 22.19
N VAL A 57 -3.46 -1.96 21.25
CA VAL A 57 -2.50 -1.97 20.13
C VAL A 57 -3.09 -1.29 18.88
N PHE A 58 -4.40 -1.42 18.66
CA PHE A 58 -5.06 -0.92 17.45
C PHE A 58 -6.44 -0.32 17.72
N VAL A 59 -6.86 0.57 16.82
CA VAL A 59 -8.19 1.20 16.79
C VAL A 59 -8.71 1.20 15.36
N GLU A 60 -10.02 0.97 15.19
CA GLU A 60 -10.66 1.08 13.88
C GLU A 60 -10.82 2.55 13.46
N PHE A 61 -10.52 2.85 12.19
CA PHE A 61 -10.63 4.21 11.65
C PHE A 61 -12.05 4.78 11.74
N ASP A 62 -13.08 3.95 11.56
CA ASP A 62 -14.48 4.38 11.63
C ASP A 62 -14.88 4.84 13.03
N LEU A 63 -14.30 4.24 14.09
CA LEU A 63 -14.48 4.72 15.45
C LEU A 63 -13.86 6.11 15.64
N ILE A 64 -12.62 6.32 15.16
CA ILE A 64 -11.93 7.61 15.23
C ILE A 64 -12.74 8.70 14.52
N ARG A 65 -13.30 8.39 13.35
CA ARG A 65 -14.16 9.31 12.60
C ARG A 65 -15.42 9.67 13.38
N ARG A 66 -16.07 8.69 14.02
CA ARG A 66 -17.26 8.90 14.86
C ARG A 66 -16.93 9.78 16.07
N VAL A 67 -15.81 9.53 16.74
CA VAL A 67 -15.36 10.33 17.90
C VAL A 67 -15.03 11.77 17.50
N SER A 68 -14.28 11.98 16.41
CA SER A 68 -13.99 13.33 15.92
C SER A 68 -15.27 14.10 15.57
N ALA A 69 -16.23 13.45 14.91
CA ALA A 69 -17.52 14.07 14.59
C ALA A 69 -18.30 14.47 15.86
N MET A 70 -18.25 13.66 16.93
CA MET A 70 -18.86 14.00 18.21
C MET A 70 -18.13 15.15 18.89
N LEU A 71 -16.81 15.08 19.01
CA LEU A 71 -16.03 16.17 19.59
C LEU A 71 -16.35 17.49 18.86
N LEU A 72 -16.31 17.52 17.52
CA LEU A 72 -16.64 18.72 16.75
C LEU A 72 -18.09 19.21 16.91
N LYS A 73 -19.04 18.29 17.10
CA LYS A 73 -20.46 18.62 17.35
C LYS A 73 -20.64 19.27 18.73
N TYR A 74 -19.85 18.84 19.72
CA TYR A 74 -20.02 19.19 21.14
C TYR A 74 -19.06 20.30 21.64
N ASP A 75 -17.86 20.41 21.05
CA ASP A 75 -16.82 21.41 21.33
C ASP A 75 -17.24 22.83 20.94
N ARG A 76 -18.20 22.97 20.01
CA ARG A 76 -18.75 24.27 19.59
C ARG A 76 -19.46 25.05 20.71
N SER A 77 -19.72 24.41 21.85
CA SER A 77 -20.42 25.00 22.99
C SER A 77 -19.50 25.62 24.05
N THR A 78 -18.20 25.31 24.04
CA THR A 78 -17.20 25.82 25.00
C THR A 78 -16.26 26.86 24.39
N ALA A 79 -16.58 27.36 23.20
CA ALA A 79 -15.76 28.32 22.46
C ALA A 79 -15.68 29.68 23.19
N SER A 80 -14.77 29.77 24.16
CA SER A 80 -14.17 31.03 24.55
C SER A 80 -13.36 31.55 23.34
N PRO A 81 -13.48 32.83 22.94
CA PRO A 81 -12.85 33.37 21.73
C PRO A 81 -11.31 33.37 21.73
N THR A 82 -10.66 32.87 22.78
CA THR A 82 -9.20 32.80 22.93
C THR A 82 -8.58 31.46 22.55
N ASP A 83 -9.33 30.36 22.45
CA ASP A 83 -8.79 28.98 22.37
C ASP A 83 -9.10 28.28 21.04
N SER A 84 -8.84 28.92 19.90
CA SER A 84 -9.03 28.32 18.56
C SER A 84 -8.08 27.14 18.25
N SER A 85 -7.10 26.89 19.12
CA SER A 85 -6.16 25.77 19.04
C SER A 85 -6.84 24.42 19.26
N ASP A 86 -7.74 24.31 20.25
CA ASP A 86 -8.26 23.02 20.69
C ASP A 86 -9.27 22.43 19.70
N ALA A 87 -10.08 23.29 19.06
CA ALA A 87 -10.99 22.90 17.98
C ALA A 87 -10.24 22.36 16.74
N SER A 88 -8.96 22.74 16.57
CA SER A 88 -8.12 22.23 15.48
C SER A 88 -7.56 20.84 15.80
N GLU A 89 -7.37 20.51 17.07
CA GLU A 89 -6.86 19.20 17.51
C GLU A 89 -7.91 18.08 17.37
N ASP A 90 -9.20 18.43 17.43
CA ASP A 90 -10.33 17.49 17.34
C ASP A 90 -10.60 17.00 15.91
N TRP A 91 -9.91 17.51 14.89
CA TRP A 91 -10.10 17.07 13.50
C TRP A 91 -9.43 15.72 13.28
N VAL A 92 -10.12 14.81 12.56
CA VAL A 92 -9.61 13.47 12.22
C VAL A 92 -8.17 13.50 11.72
N HIS A 93 -7.83 14.41 10.80
CA HIS A 93 -6.50 14.49 10.19
C HIS A 93 -5.39 14.85 11.20
N VAL A 94 -5.71 15.58 12.28
CA VAL A 94 -4.78 15.90 13.36
C VAL A 94 -4.67 14.73 14.34
N MET A 95 -5.80 14.09 14.67
CA MET A 95 -5.86 12.92 15.53
C MET A 95 -5.06 11.73 14.96
N ILE A 96 -5.10 11.52 13.64
CA ILE A 96 -4.36 10.44 12.96
C ILE A 96 -2.90 10.82 12.65
N LYS A 97 -2.48 12.07 12.88
CA LYS A 97 -1.13 12.51 12.53
C LYS A 97 -0.09 11.79 13.38
N GLY A 98 0.74 10.96 12.73
CA GLY A 98 1.73 10.10 13.40
C GLY A 98 1.22 8.69 13.73
N SER A 99 -0.02 8.35 13.39
CA SER A 99 -0.50 6.98 13.43
C SER A 99 -0.07 6.22 12.16
N ALA A 100 0.26 4.94 12.30
CA ALA A 100 0.53 4.06 11.18
C ALA A 100 -0.61 3.05 11.00
N VAL A 101 -0.78 2.57 9.77
CA VAL A 101 -1.78 1.54 9.45
C VAL A 101 -1.28 0.19 9.96
N TYR A 102 -2.09 -0.48 10.78
CA TYR A 102 -1.83 -1.83 11.23
C TYR A 102 -2.24 -2.83 10.15
N ILE A 103 -1.24 -3.49 9.56
CA ILE A 103 -1.43 -4.60 8.63
C ILE A 103 -1.20 -5.88 9.43
N PRO A 104 -2.22 -6.74 9.63
CA PRO A 104 -2.03 -7.98 10.37
C PRO A 104 -1.00 -8.84 9.64
N LYS A 105 -0.04 -9.39 10.40
CA LYS A 105 0.95 -10.30 9.84
C LYS A 105 0.22 -11.50 9.25
N PRO A 106 0.40 -11.84 7.96
CA PRO A 106 -0.25 -13.00 7.39
C PRO A 106 0.16 -14.24 8.18
N ALA A 107 -0.83 -15.04 8.58
CA ALA A 107 -0.59 -16.30 9.27
C ALA A 107 0.39 -17.14 8.44
N PRO A 108 1.36 -17.82 9.07
CA PRO A 108 2.25 -18.69 8.34
C PRO A 108 1.42 -19.73 7.59
N LYS A 109 1.53 -19.74 6.27
CA LYS A 109 0.84 -20.74 5.43
C LYS A 109 1.26 -22.12 5.92
N GLU A 110 0.29 -22.95 6.28
CA GLU A 110 0.53 -24.36 6.58
C GLU A 110 1.25 -24.98 5.38
N ARG A 111 2.48 -25.46 5.61
CA ARG A 111 3.31 -26.00 4.55
C ARG A 111 2.67 -27.31 4.09
N SER A 112 2.33 -27.39 2.81
CA SER A 112 1.89 -28.66 2.23
C SER A 112 3.08 -29.63 2.22
N PRO A 113 2.86 -30.94 2.47
CA PRO A 113 3.93 -31.94 2.51
C PRO A 113 4.68 -32.06 1.17
N GLU A 114 4.07 -31.60 0.08
CA GLU A 114 4.69 -31.52 -1.23
C GLU A 114 5.76 -30.42 -1.31
N LEU A 115 5.57 -29.29 -0.61
CA LEU A 115 6.50 -28.18 -0.66
C LEU A 115 7.78 -28.45 0.15
N ASP A 116 7.67 -29.19 1.26
CA ASP A 116 8.83 -29.61 2.05
C ASP A 116 9.72 -30.57 1.27
N ARG A 117 9.12 -31.50 0.50
CA ARG A 117 9.87 -32.38 -0.41
C ARG A 117 10.61 -31.60 -1.49
N ILE A 118 9.95 -30.60 -2.09
CA ILE A 118 10.59 -29.72 -3.09
C ILE A 118 11.73 -28.92 -2.43
N MET A 119 11.54 -28.45 -1.19
CA MET A 119 12.60 -27.72 -0.47
C MET A 119 13.81 -28.61 -0.20
N ASP A 120 13.60 -29.85 0.21
CA ASP A 120 14.70 -30.78 0.49
C ASP A 120 15.44 -31.19 -0.78
N ASP A 121 14.72 -31.40 -1.89
CA ASP A 121 15.32 -31.57 -3.21
C ASP A 121 16.14 -30.35 -3.65
N VAL A 122 15.65 -29.14 -3.40
CA VAL A 122 16.37 -27.90 -3.72
C VAL A 122 17.62 -27.74 -2.86
N LYS A 123 17.55 -28.05 -1.56
CA LYS A 123 18.72 -28.04 -0.66
C LYS A 123 19.77 -29.06 -1.08
N ALA A 124 19.34 -30.28 -1.43
CA ALA A 124 20.24 -31.33 -1.92
C ALA A 124 20.96 -30.89 -3.21
N LYS A 125 20.23 -30.33 -4.18
CA LYS A 125 20.80 -29.79 -5.42
C LYS A 125 21.76 -28.64 -5.19
N LEU A 126 21.50 -27.78 -4.20
CA LEU A 126 22.38 -26.67 -3.86
C LEU A 126 23.68 -27.17 -3.21
N ALA A 127 23.58 -28.12 -2.28
CA ALA A 127 24.74 -28.75 -1.65
C ALA A 127 25.61 -29.48 -2.68
N GLU A 128 25.00 -30.19 -3.63
CA GLU A 128 25.73 -30.85 -4.71
C GLU A 128 26.44 -29.84 -5.63
N ARG A 129 25.78 -28.72 -5.97
CA ARG A 129 26.39 -27.65 -6.76
C ARG A 129 27.60 -27.05 -6.03
N GLU A 130 27.49 -26.81 -4.73
CA GLU A 130 28.57 -26.24 -3.93
C GLU A 130 29.73 -27.23 -3.76
N TYR A 131 29.43 -28.51 -3.53
CA TYR A 131 30.44 -29.57 -3.54
C TYR A 131 31.16 -29.63 -4.89
N ARG A 132 30.43 -29.65 -6.01
CA ARG A 132 31.01 -29.60 -7.37
C ARG A 132 31.88 -28.37 -7.59
N ARG A 133 31.48 -27.21 -7.08
CA ARG A 133 32.28 -25.98 -7.15
C ARG A 133 33.60 -26.13 -6.40
N MET A 134 33.56 -26.68 -5.19
CA MET A 134 34.74 -26.89 -4.35
C MET A 134 35.73 -27.88 -4.96
N ILE A 135 35.26 -28.94 -5.60
CA ILE A 135 36.13 -29.95 -6.24
C ILE A 135 36.57 -29.58 -7.66
N SER A 136 35.86 -28.65 -8.32
CA SER A 136 36.17 -28.25 -9.71
C SER A 136 37.56 -27.65 -9.90
N SER A 137 38.17 -27.12 -8.84
CA SER A 137 39.54 -26.58 -8.86
C SER A 137 40.63 -27.61 -8.56
N ILE A 138 40.25 -28.79 -8.07
CA ILE A 138 41.18 -29.87 -7.67
C ILE A 138 41.28 -30.93 -8.78
N ASP A 139 40.26 -31.04 -9.63
CA ASP A 139 40.20 -32.03 -10.70
C ASP A 139 40.97 -31.56 -11.95
N TYR A 140 42.29 -31.69 -11.93
CA TYR A 140 43.16 -31.47 -13.10
C TYR A 140 42.88 -32.47 -14.25
N THR A 141 42.04 -33.50 -14.04
CA THR A 141 41.75 -34.55 -15.03
C THR A 141 40.43 -34.36 -15.78
N ALA A 142 39.51 -33.54 -15.27
CA ALA A 142 38.23 -33.25 -15.95
C ALA A 142 38.34 -32.19 -17.08
N SER A 143 39.52 -31.55 -17.24
CA SER A 143 39.74 -30.50 -18.24
C SER A 143 39.70 -30.99 -19.70
N SER A 144 39.62 -32.29 -19.98
CA SER A 144 39.53 -32.77 -21.37
C SER A 144 38.11 -32.76 -21.96
N ASN A 145 37.05 -32.69 -21.14
CA ASN A 145 35.66 -32.91 -21.62
C ASN A 145 34.68 -31.75 -21.33
N GLY A 146 35.14 -30.63 -20.74
CA GLY A 146 34.26 -29.58 -20.19
C GLY A 146 34.10 -28.29 -21.00
N SER A 147 34.79 -28.11 -22.14
CA SER A 147 34.87 -26.81 -22.83
C SER A 147 33.69 -26.47 -23.75
N ILE A 148 32.82 -27.42 -24.09
CA ILE A 148 31.71 -27.19 -25.04
C ILE A 148 30.42 -26.71 -24.33
N SER A 149 30.17 -27.17 -23.10
CA SER A 149 28.89 -26.87 -22.42
C SER A 149 28.84 -25.51 -21.70
N SER A 150 30.00 -24.96 -21.34
CA SER A 150 30.11 -23.63 -20.73
C SER A 150 29.92 -22.50 -21.75
N GLY A 151 30.45 -22.66 -22.98
CA GLY A 151 30.25 -21.72 -24.08
C GLY A 151 28.78 -21.59 -24.48
N ILE A 152 28.08 -22.71 -24.67
CA ILE A 152 26.65 -22.72 -25.05
C ILE A 152 25.76 -22.00 -24.01
N ARG A 153 26.12 -22.08 -22.72
CA ARG A 153 25.37 -21.41 -21.64
C ARG A 153 25.65 -19.91 -21.55
N GLN A 154 26.85 -19.46 -21.88
CA GLN A 154 27.17 -18.04 -21.98
C GLN A 154 26.46 -17.43 -23.21
N ASP A 155 26.52 -18.12 -24.35
CA ASP A 155 25.86 -17.69 -25.58
C ASP A 155 24.33 -17.57 -25.40
N MET A 156 23.68 -18.52 -24.73
CA MET A 156 22.23 -18.42 -24.47
C MET A 156 21.84 -17.24 -23.55
N LYS A 157 22.72 -16.82 -22.64
CA LYS A 157 22.44 -15.68 -21.76
C LYS A 157 22.59 -14.37 -22.52
N GLU A 158 23.65 -14.25 -23.32
CA GLU A 158 23.89 -13.08 -24.18
C GLU A 158 22.80 -12.93 -25.25
N LEU A 159 22.37 -14.03 -25.87
CA LEU A 159 21.25 -14.01 -26.84
C LEU A 159 19.93 -13.57 -26.20
N LYS A 160 19.66 -13.92 -24.93
CA LYS A 160 18.46 -13.47 -24.22
C LYS A 160 18.49 -11.98 -23.88
N GLU A 161 19.66 -11.47 -23.52
CA GLU A 161 19.87 -10.06 -23.20
C GLU A 161 19.77 -9.20 -24.47
N VAL A 162 20.41 -9.62 -25.57
CA VAL A 162 20.31 -8.95 -26.87
C VAL A 162 18.87 -8.94 -27.39
N LYS A 163 18.14 -10.06 -27.26
CA LYS A 163 16.75 -10.17 -27.72
C LYS A 163 15.83 -9.13 -27.10
N ALA A 164 16.01 -8.80 -25.81
CA ALA A 164 15.18 -7.81 -25.12
C ALA A 164 15.38 -6.39 -25.70
N HIS A 165 16.62 -6.01 -25.99
CA HIS A 165 16.93 -4.69 -26.58
C HIS A 165 16.50 -4.59 -28.05
N THR A 166 16.67 -5.66 -28.83
CA THR A 166 16.25 -5.68 -30.25
C THR A 166 14.74 -5.48 -30.41
N ILE A 167 13.93 -6.09 -29.53
CA ILE A 167 12.47 -5.94 -29.56
C ILE A 167 12.06 -4.48 -29.33
N GLY A 168 12.73 -3.76 -28.41
CA GLY A 168 12.47 -2.35 -28.17
C GLY A 168 12.76 -1.47 -29.39
N ILE A 169 13.90 -1.70 -30.05
CA ILE A 169 14.30 -0.96 -31.26
C ILE A 169 13.30 -1.19 -32.40
N ILE A 170 12.91 -2.44 -32.64
CA ILE A 170 11.93 -2.80 -33.68
C ILE A 170 10.58 -2.12 -33.41
N ASN A 171 10.12 -2.09 -32.15
CA ASN A 171 8.85 -1.49 -31.81
C ASN A 171 8.83 0.02 -32.07
N VAL A 172 9.91 0.74 -31.69
CA VAL A 172 10.04 2.17 -31.96
C VAL A 172 10.06 2.45 -33.45
N LEU A 173 10.86 1.70 -34.23
CA LEU A 173 10.90 1.83 -35.69
C LEU A 173 9.54 1.55 -36.33
N TYR A 174 8.83 0.52 -35.87
CA TYR A 174 7.50 0.18 -36.37
C TYR A 174 6.48 1.30 -36.11
N THR A 175 6.46 1.85 -34.89
CA THR A 175 5.59 2.99 -34.58
C THR A 175 5.95 4.24 -35.39
N GLY A 176 7.24 4.52 -35.56
CA GLY A 176 7.71 5.65 -36.37
C GLY A 176 7.31 5.51 -37.85
N ALA A 177 7.47 4.32 -38.42
CA ALA A 177 7.04 4.02 -39.78
C ALA A 177 5.52 4.14 -39.94
N ALA A 178 4.74 3.60 -39.00
CA ALA A 178 3.27 3.70 -39.02
C ALA A 178 2.82 5.16 -39.01
N VAL A 179 3.37 6.00 -38.11
CA VAL A 179 3.05 7.42 -38.04
C VAL A 179 3.46 8.14 -39.34
N PHE A 180 4.65 7.87 -39.86
CA PHE A 180 5.13 8.48 -41.10
C PHE A 180 4.22 8.15 -42.30
N THR A 181 3.83 6.88 -42.45
CA THR A 181 2.91 6.45 -43.51
C THR A 181 1.51 7.06 -43.36
N ALA A 182 1.00 7.19 -42.12
CA ALA A 182 -0.28 7.82 -41.86
C ALA A 182 -0.26 9.30 -42.24
N VAL A 183 0.78 10.04 -41.83
CA VAL A 183 0.96 11.45 -42.19
C VAL A 183 1.09 11.62 -43.70
N TYR A 184 1.84 10.73 -44.37
CA TYR A 184 1.99 10.75 -45.82
C TYR A 184 0.67 10.50 -46.55
N MET A 185 -0.11 9.50 -46.12
CA MET A 185 -1.45 9.21 -46.64
C MET A 185 -2.41 10.39 -46.43
N ILE A 186 -2.42 10.97 -45.22
CA ILE A 186 -3.24 12.13 -44.89
C ILE A 186 -2.87 13.31 -45.79
N SER A 187 -1.57 13.59 -45.94
CA SER A 187 -1.08 14.66 -46.82
C SER A 187 -1.46 14.43 -48.28
N GLY A 188 -1.38 13.19 -48.78
CA GLY A 188 -1.78 12.82 -50.13
C GLY A 188 -3.28 13.02 -50.35
N HIS A 189 -4.12 12.60 -49.40
CA HIS A 189 -5.57 12.81 -49.47
C HIS A 189 -5.96 14.29 -49.43
N PHE A 190 -5.30 15.12 -48.60
CA PHE A 190 -5.52 16.56 -48.63
C PHE A 190 -5.17 17.19 -49.98
N THR A 191 -4.10 16.74 -50.64
CA THR A 191 -3.72 17.23 -51.98
C THR A 191 -4.69 16.78 -53.06
N GLU A 192 -5.20 15.54 -53.01
CA GLU A 192 -6.21 15.06 -53.97
C GLU A 192 -7.56 15.76 -53.83
N ASP A 193 -8.02 16.04 -52.61
CA ASP A 193 -9.29 16.74 -52.36
C ASP A 193 -9.22 18.24 -52.72
N LEU A 194 -8.05 18.86 -52.61
CA LEU A 194 -7.82 20.24 -53.08
C LEU A 194 -7.63 20.31 -54.60
N GLY A 195 -7.10 19.27 -55.24
CA GLY A 195 -6.90 19.21 -56.69
C GLY A 195 -8.16 18.92 -57.52
N LYS A 196 -9.15 18.19 -56.96
CA LYS A 196 -10.41 17.86 -57.65
C LYS A 196 -11.49 18.94 -57.59
N ARG A 197 -11.26 20.04 -56.85
CA ARG A 197 -12.22 21.16 -56.72
C ARG A 197 -11.94 22.35 -57.65
N SER A 198 -10.87 22.29 -58.45
CA SER A 198 -10.55 23.29 -59.48
C SER A 198 -10.53 22.67 -60.87
N TYR A 199 -11.68 22.19 -61.34
CA TYR A 199 -12.10 22.19 -62.74
C TYR A 199 -13.62 22.34 -62.81
#